data_AF-A0AAN9XV85-F1
#
_entry.id   AF-A0AAN9XV85-F1
#
_cell.length_a   1.000
_cell.length_b   1.000
_cell.length_c   1.000
_cell.angle_alpha   90.00
_cell.angle_beta   90.00
_cell.angle_gamma   90.00
#
_symmetry.space_group_name_H-M   'P 1'
#
loop_
_entity.id
_entity.type
_entity.pdbx_description
1 polymer ?
#
loop_
_entity_poly.entity_id
_entity_poly.type
_entity_poly.pdbx_seq_one_letter_code
_entity_poly.pdbx_strand_id
1 'polypeptide(L)'
;MVRIENKKVTFKNDVEKEFDVIVFATGYKSAVNKSLKDYKYALNEDGMPKNNFPHHWKGDHGLYCAGLSRSGLQGVKMDAEAIANDINQTLKLS
;
A
#
# COMPACT_ATOMS: atom_id res chain seq x y z
N MET A 1 -3.38 -26.42 2.05
CA MET A 1 -3.77 -24.99 2.05
C MET A 1 -4.82 -24.80 3.15
N VAL A 2 -4.87 -23.68 3.87
CA VAL A 2 -5.99 -23.47 4.81
C VAL A 2 -7.21 -23.04 4.01
N ARG A 3 -8.34 -23.73 4.16
CA ARG A 3 -9.60 -23.39 3.50
C ARG A 3 -10.62 -22.99 4.57
N ILE A 4 -11.32 -21.89 4.36
CA ILE A 4 -12.37 -21.40 5.26
C ILE A 4 -13.68 -21.40 4.48
N GLU A 5 -14.68 -22.12 4.97
CA GLU A 5 -16.03 -22.16 4.42
C GLU A 5 -17.04 -21.97 5.54
N ASN A 6 -17.73 -20.82 5.53
CA ASN A 6 -18.61 -20.41 6.62
C ASN A 6 -17.90 -20.47 7.99
N LYS A 7 -18.28 -21.41 8.85
CA LYS A 7 -17.72 -21.65 10.19
C LYS A 7 -16.63 -22.71 10.22
N LYS A 8 -16.35 -23.34 9.08
CA LYS A 8 -15.48 -24.51 8.98
C LYS A 8 -14.10 -24.11 8.49
N VAL A 9 -13.06 -24.63 9.13
CA VAL A 9 -11.67 -24.43 8.73
C VAL A 9 -11.03 -25.79 8.49
N THR A 10 -10.56 -26.01 7.26
CA THR A 10 -9.71 -27.14 6.89
C THR A 10 -8.25 -26.70 7.00
N PHE A 11 -7.50 -27.35 7.89
CA PHE A 11 -6.08 -27.08 8.11
C PHE A 11 -5.21 -27.79 7.08
N LYS A 12 -3.91 -27.48 7.04
CA LYS A 12 -2.97 -28.06 6.08
C LYS A 12 -2.79 -29.58 6.22
N ASN A 13 -3.13 -30.14 7.37
CA ASN A 13 -3.09 -31.57 7.66
C ASN A 13 -4.44 -32.25 7.44
N ASP A 14 -5.33 -31.63 6.67
CA ASP A 14 -6.69 -32.11 6.35
C ASP A 14 -7.62 -32.26 7.56
N VAL A 15 -7.17 -31.87 8.76
CA VAL A 15 -8.03 -31.77 9.94
C VAL A 15 -9.00 -30.62 9.74
N GLU A 16 -10.23 -30.86 10.13
CA GLU A 16 -11.32 -29.93 9.96
C GLU A 16 -11.93 -29.58 11.32
N LYS A 17 -12.20 -28.29 11.54
CA LYS A 17 -12.83 -27.81 12.78
C LYS A 17 -13.86 -26.73 12.48
N GLU A 18 -14.90 -26.70 13.30
CA GLU A 18 -15.92 -25.65 13.29
C GLU A 18 -15.66 -24.61 14.39
N PHE A 19 -15.97 -23.35 14.10
CA PHE A 19 -15.78 -22.21 14.99
C PHE A 19 -17.05 -21.36 15.04
N ASP A 20 -17.41 -20.85 16.21
CA ASP A 20 -18.56 -19.96 16.35
C ASP A 20 -18.39 -18.64 15.59
N VAL A 21 -17.16 -18.10 15.61
CA VAL A 21 -16.78 -16.83 15.00
C VAL A 21 -15.36 -16.92 14.44
N ILE A 22 -15.13 -16.29 13.29
CA ILE A 22 -13.81 -16.15 12.66
C ILE A 22 -13.52 -14.66 12.45
N VAL A 23 -12.38 -14.18 12.98
CA VAL A 23 -11.96 -12.77 12.86
C VAL A 23 -10.79 -12.65 11.88
N PHE A 24 -11.00 -11.92 10.78
CA PHE A 24 -9.97 -11.69 9.77
C PHE A 24 -9.10 -10.48 10.14
N ALA A 25 -8.07 -10.71 10.97
CA ALA A 25 -7.03 -9.72 11.28
C ALA A 25 -5.88 -9.74 10.24
N THR A 26 -6.20 -9.95 8.95
CA THR A 26 -5.22 -10.17 7.86
C THR A 26 -4.74 -8.89 7.19
N GLY A 27 -5.03 -7.73 7.79
CA GLY A 27 -4.67 -6.41 7.24
C GLY A 27 -5.58 -5.96 6.09
N TYR A 28 -5.10 -4.98 5.32
CA TYR A 28 -5.82 -4.35 4.21
C TYR A 28 -4.99 -4.36 2.91
N LYS A 29 -5.66 -4.18 1.78
CA LYS A 29 -5.02 -3.94 0.47
C LYS A 29 -5.28 -2.50 0.03
N SER A 30 -4.33 -1.92 -0.69
CA SER A 30 -4.50 -0.58 -1.26
C SER A 30 -5.65 -0.56 -2.27
N ALA A 31 -6.54 0.43 -2.17
CA ALA A 31 -7.61 0.66 -3.15
C ALA A 31 -7.22 1.70 -4.20
N VAL A 32 -6.01 2.26 -4.13
CA VAL A 32 -5.60 3.42 -4.94
C VAL A 32 -5.63 3.08 -6.43
N ASN A 33 -5.18 1.90 -6.83
CA ASN A 33 -5.21 1.46 -8.24
C ASN A 33 -6.61 1.37 -8.84
N LYS A 34 -7.66 1.24 -8.01
CA LYS A 34 -9.05 1.26 -8.49
C LYS A 34 -9.58 2.67 -8.71
N SER A 35 -9.02 3.64 -7.99
CA SER A 35 -9.49 5.04 -8.00
C SER A 35 -8.64 5.92 -8.92
N LEU A 36 -7.38 5.55 -9.14
CA LEU A 36 -6.43 6.26 -9.99
C LEU A 36 -6.12 5.41 -11.23
N LYS A 37 -6.65 5.81 -12.39
CA LYS A 37 -6.45 5.08 -13.66
C LYS A 37 -4.98 5.03 -14.08
N ASP A 38 -4.27 6.15 -13.93
CA ASP A 38 -2.88 6.31 -14.35
C ASP A 38 -1.88 6.00 -13.21
N TYR A 39 -2.25 5.07 -12.33
CA TYR A 39 -1.46 4.73 -11.14
C TYR A 39 -0.02 4.32 -11.47
N LYS A 40 0.24 3.77 -12.66
CA LYS A 40 1.57 3.30 -13.11
C LYS A 40 2.65 4.38 -13.11
N TYR A 41 2.28 5.67 -13.07
CA TYR A 41 3.23 6.75 -12.91
C TYR A 41 3.88 6.79 -11.52
N ALA A 42 3.26 6.20 -10.49
CA ALA A 42 3.83 6.20 -9.13
C ALA A 42 3.69 4.88 -8.36
N LEU A 43 2.78 3.99 -8.77
CA LEU A 43 2.38 2.80 -8.03
C LEU A 43 2.58 1.51 -8.85
N ASN A 44 2.86 0.42 -8.14
CA ASN A 44 2.86 -0.94 -8.66
C ASN A 44 1.45 -1.57 -8.62
N GLU A 45 1.31 -2.82 -9.05
CA GLU A 45 0.01 -3.52 -9.11
C GLU A 45 -0.66 -3.74 -7.75
N ASP A 46 0.12 -3.77 -6.67
CA ASP A 46 -0.37 -3.87 -5.29
C ASP A 46 -0.83 -2.52 -4.70
N GLY A 47 -0.73 -1.44 -5.46
CA GLY A 47 -1.08 -0.08 -5.06
C GLY A 47 -0.09 0.50 -4.05
N MET A 48 1.17 0.06 -4.14
CA MET A 48 2.32 0.50 -3.36
C MET A 48 3.25 1.32 -4.26
N PRO A 49 4.13 2.17 -3.71
CA PRO A 49 5.10 2.91 -4.51
C PRO A 49 5.93 1.98 -5.40
N LYS A 50 6.07 2.33 -6.68
CA LYS A 50 6.86 1.51 -7.63
C LYS A 50 8.37 1.70 -7.46
N ASN A 51 8.77 2.87 -6.95
CA ASN A 51 10.16 3.23 -6.72
C ASN A 51 10.59 2.76 -5.32
N ASN A 52 11.88 2.47 -5.17
CA ASN A 52 12.45 2.03 -3.90
C ASN A 52 12.88 3.21 -3.02
N PHE A 53 12.95 2.98 -1.71
CA PHE A 53 13.55 3.91 -0.76
C PHE A 53 15.00 4.27 -1.19
N PRO A 54 15.46 5.53 -1.05
CA PRO A 54 14.80 6.68 -0.41
C PRO A 54 13.91 7.53 -1.32
N HIS A 55 13.72 7.15 -2.59
CA HIS A 55 12.98 7.93 -3.58
C HIS A 55 11.60 7.35 -3.91
N HIS A 56 11.08 6.45 -3.07
CA HIS A 56 9.80 5.79 -3.27
C HIS A 56 8.63 6.78 -3.34
N TRP A 57 8.75 7.93 -2.69
CA TRP A 57 7.73 8.98 -2.65
C TRP A 57 7.54 9.71 -3.99
N LYS A 58 8.51 9.65 -4.92
CA LYS A 58 8.47 10.40 -6.18
C LYS A 58 8.02 9.52 -7.34
N GLY A 59 6.90 9.87 -7.97
CA GLY A 59 6.45 9.30 -9.24
C GLY A 59 6.74 10.23 -10.42
N ASP A 60 6.18 9.88 -11.57
CA ASP A 60 6.31 10.63 -12.81
C ASP A 60 5.16 11.66 -12.96
N HIS A 61 5.32 12.63 -13.86
CA HIS A 61 4.28 13.61 -14.24
C HIS A 61 3.68 14.39 -13.06
N GLY A 62 4.48 14.67 -12.02
CA GLY A 62 4.05 15.40 -10.83
C GLY A 62 3.19 14.56 -9.87
N LEU A 63 3.13 13.25 -10.05
CA LEU A 63 2.46 12.33 -9.13
C LEU A 63 3.41 11.92 -7.99
N TYR A 64 2.91 11.92 -6.76
CA TYR A 64 3.68 11.57 -5.57
C TYR A 64 2.98 10.50 -4.73
N CYS A 65 3.76 9.76 -3.95
CA CYS A 65 3.32 8.74 -3.02
C CYS A 65 3.65 9.15 -1.58
N ALA A 66 2.64 9.48 -0.78
CA ALA A 66 2.82 9.79 0.64
C ALA A 66 2.21 8.68 1.52
N GLY A 67 3.03 8.03 2.34
CA GLY A 67 2.57 7.05 3.34
C GLY A 67 2.06 5.72 2.79
N LEU A 68 2.32 5.45 1.51
CA LEU A 68 1.96 4.18 0.87
C LEU A 68 3.05 3.11 1.01
N SER A 69 4.20 3.44 1.60
CA SER A 69 5.36 2.54 1.74
C SER A 69 5.31 1.60 2.96
N ARG A 70 4.26 1.67 3.79
CA ARG A 70 4.12 0.94 5.07
C ARG A 70 5.26 1.22 6.08
N SER A 71 5.91 2.37 5.96
CA SER A 71 7.01 2.79 6.84
C SER A 71 6.54 3.47 8.15
N GLY A 72 5.27 3.32 8.51
CA GLY A 72 4.69 3.91 9.72
C GLY A 72 4.63 5.44 9.69
N LEU A 73 4.28 6.06 10.84
CA LEU A 73 4.06 7.51 10.95
C LEU A 73 5.30 8.33 10.60
N GLN A 74 6.49 7.87 11.01
CA GLN A 74 7.75 8.53 10.66
C GLN A 74 8.01 8.49 9.16
N GLY A 75 7.69 7.36 8.50
CA GLY A 75 7.75 7.25 7.05
C GLY A 75 6.87 8.27 6.34
N VAL A 76 5.61 8.38 6.76
CA VAL A 76 4.68 9.37 6.16
C VAL A 76 5.21 10.80 6.31
N LYS A 77 5.78 11.13 7.47
CA LYS A 77 6.41 12.44 7.70
C LYS A 77 7.54 12.69 6.69
N MET A 78 8.47 11.76 6.55
CA MET A 78 9.60 11.89 5.62
C MET A 78 9.13 12.05 4.17
N ASP A 79 8.12 11.26 3.76
CA ASP A 79 7.52 11.37 2.43
C ASP A 79 6.94 12.77 2.21
N ALA A 80 6.14 13.27 3.17
CA ALA A 80 5.51 14.58 3.07
C ALA A 80 6.52 15.73 3.00
N GLU A 81 7.58 15.68 3.82
CA GLU A 81 8.67 16.66 3.79
C GLU A 81 9.41 16.64 2.44
N ALA A 82 9.72 15.46 1.91
CA ALA A 82 10.40 15.32 0.62
C ALA A 82 9.54 15.83 -0.55
N ILE A 83 8.24 15.50 -0.57
CA ILE A 83 7.28 15.98 -1.56
C ILE A 83 7.15 17.51 -1.52
N ALA A 84 6.98 18.09 -0.33
CA ALA A 84 6.86 19.54 -0.18
C ALA A 84 8.11 20.28 -0.68
N ASN A 85 9.30 19.73 -0.39
CA ASN A 85 10.56 20.28 -0.87
C ASN A 85 10.67 20.21 -2.41
N ASP A 86 10.26 19.10 -3.02
CA ASP A 86 10.30 18.92 -4.48
C ASP A 86 9.35 19.88 -5.22
N ILE A 87 8.13 20.05 -4.70
CA ILE A 87 7.15 20.99 -5.25
C ILE A 87 7.69 22.42 -5.14
N ASN A 88 8.24 22.81 -3.98
CA ASN A 88 8.80 24.14 -3.77
C ASN A 88 9.99 24.42 -4.70
N GLN A 89 10.86 23.44 -4.95
CA GLN A 89 11.97 23.58 -5.90
C GLN A 89 11.45 23.73 -7.33
N THR A 90 10.44 22.94 -7.71
CA THR A 90 9.85 23.00 -9.06
C THR A 90 9.20 24.35 -9.34
N LEU A 91 8.47 24.91 -8.37
CA LEU A 91 7.84 26.24 -8.48
C LEU A 91 8.82 27.41 -8.51
N LYS A 92 10.03 27.24 -7.94
CA LYS A 92 11.09 28.25 -8.02
C LYS A 92 11.83 28.25 -9.36
N LEU A 93 11.70 27.16 -10.13
CA LEU A 93 12.34 26.98 -11.43
C LEU A 93 11.41 27.32 -12.60
N SER A 94 10.11 27.56 -12.33
CA SER A 94 9.09 28.01 -13.29
C SER A 94 8.94 29.53 -13.30
#